data_AF-A0ABD0QJE2-F1
#
_entry.id   AF-A0ABD0QJE2-F1
#
_cell.length_a   1.000
_cell.length_b   1.000
_cell.length_c   1.000
_cell.angle_alpha   90.00
_cell.angle_beta   90.00
_cell.angle_gamma   90.00
#
_symmetry.space_group_name_H-M   'P 1'
#
loop_
_entity.id
_entity.type
_entity.pdbx_description
1 polymer ?
#
loop_
_entity_poly.entity_id
_entity_poly.type
_entity_poly.pdbx_seq_one_letter_code
_entity_poly.pdbx_strand_id
1 'polypeptide(L)' 'IGERGCVLLASTLRSNSSHLRELNLSSNKPGDSGLKLLSGLLEDPQCKLEKLQ' A
#
# COMPACT_ATOMS: atom_id res chain seq x y z
N ILE A 1 3.66 -1.87 -11.66
CA ILE A 1 3.45 -2.76 -10.50
C ILE A 1 2.25 -3.68 -10.68
N GLY A 2 1.10 -3.16 -11.17
CA GLY A 2 -0.12 -3.95 -11.36
C GLY A 2 -0.65 -4.57 -10.07
N GLU A 3 -1.75 -5.31 -10.17
CA GLU A 3 -2.51 -5.80 -9.01
C GLU A 3 -1.67 -6.75 -8.12
N ARG A 4 -0.93 -7.67 -8.73
CA ARG A 4 -0.08 -8.64 -8.00
C ARG A 4 1.01 -7.95 -7.17
N GLY A 5 1.57 -6.88 -7.70
CA GLY A 5 2.57 -6.10 -6.97
C GLY A 5 1.96 -5.32 -5.80
N CYS A 6 0.72 -4.83 -5.92
CA CYS A 6 -0.01 -4.20 -4.81
C CYS A 6 -0.30 -5.19 -3.68
N VAL A 7 -0.65 -6.45 -3.99
CA VAL A 7 -0.84 -7.51 -2.99
C VAL A 7 0.45 -7.75 -2.19
N LEU A 8 1.58 -7.89 -2.90
CA LEU A 8 2.90 -8.05 -2.27
C LEU A 8 3.29 -6.86 -1.40
N LEU A 9 3.07 -5.63 -1.89
CA LEU A 9 3.32 -4.41 -1.13
C LEU A 9 2.48 -4.38 0.15
N ALA A 10 1.20 -4.69 0.08
CA ALA A 10 0.32 -4.65 1.24
C ALA A 10 0.68 -5.68 2.32
N SER A 11 1.02 -6.91 1.91
CA SER A 11 1.53 -7.91 2.84
C SER A 11 2.83 -7.46 3.49
N THR A 12 3.71 -6.81 2.73
CA THR A 12 4.97 -6.27 3.25
C THR A 12 4.72 -5.13 4.24
N LEU A 13 3.83 -4.19 3.92
CA LEU A 13 3.51 -3.03 4.76
C LEU A 13 2.80 -3.40 6.07
N ARG A 14 2.07 -4.52 6.10
CA ARG A 14 1.46 -5.06 7.33
C ARG A 14 2.42 -5.89 8.16
N SER A 15 3.24 -6.71 7.50
CA SER A 15 4.13 -7.64 8.19
C SER A 15 5.39 -6.98 8.74
N ASN A 16 5.81 -5.84 8.19
CA ASN A 16 6.94 -5.08 8.70
C ASN A 16 6.49 -3.92 9.58
N SER A 17 7.26 -3.65 10.64
CA SER A 17 7.21 -2.39 11.40
C SER A 17 7.74 -1.20 10.57
N SER A 18 7.41 -1.17 9.27
CA SER A 18 7.94 -0.19 8.34
C SER A 18 7.64 1.20 8.89
N HIS A 19 8.68 2.02 9.02
CA HIS A 19 8.51 3.43 9.35
C HIS A 19 7.99 4.23 8.14
N LEU A 20 7.56 3.54 7.07
CA LEU A 20 7.05 4.14 5.86
C LEU A 20 5.68 4.76 6.15
N ARG A 21 5.64 6.09 6.13
CA ARG A 21 4.40 6.86 6.30
C ARG A 21 3.79 7.30 4.98
N GLU A 22 4.57 7.40 3.92
CA GLU A 22 4.10 7.83 2.61
C GLU A 22 4.53 6.85 1.52
N LEU A 23 3.59 6.49 0.63
CA LEU A 23 3.84 5.65 -0.53
C LEU A 23 3.30 6.34 -1.79
N ASN A 24 4.16 6.52 -2.79
CA ASN A 24 3.80 7.11 -4.08
C ASN A 24 3.88 6.06 -5.20
N LEU A 25 2.77 5.87 -5.91
CA LEU A 25 2.53 4.92 -6.99
C LEU A 25 2.06 5.59 -8.27
N SER A 26 2.16 6.92 -8.40
CA SER A 26 1.80 7.70 -9.60
C SER A 26 2.34 7.11 -10.91
N SER A 27 3.57 6.59 -10.92
CA SER A 27 4.20 5.96 -12.10
C SER A 27 4.05 4.44 -12.16
N ASN A 28 3.32 3.81 -11.23
CA ASN A 28 3.32 2.37 -11.05
C ASN A 28 2.07 1.64 -11.58
N LYS A 29 1.02 2.36 -11.99
CA LYS A 29 -0.25 1.79 -12.48
C LYS A 29 -0.77 0.63 -11.59
N PRO A 30 -1.12 0.92 -10.32
CA PRO A 30 -1.62 -0.08 -9.38
C PRO A 30 -2.93 -0.75 -9.84
N GLY A 31 -3.71 -0.09 -10.70
CA GLY A 31 -5.08 -0.51 -11.04
C GLY A 31 -6.06 -0.23 -9.89
N ASP A 32 -7.35 -0.27 -10.19
CA ASP A 32 -8.40 0.11 -9.23
C ASP A 32 -8.46 -0.84 -8.02
N SER A 33 -8.32 -2.13 -8.27
CA SER A 33 -8.27 -3.17 -7.24
C SER A 33 -7.03 -3.03 -6.34
N GLY A 34 -5.87 -2.76 -6.94
CA GLY A 34 -4.61 -2.53 -6.24
C GLY A 34 -4.65 -1.27 -5.39
N LEU A 35 -5.24 -0.18 -5.89
CA LEU A 35 -5.46 1.05 -5.13
C LEU A 35 -6.39 0.82 -3.95
N LYS A 36 -7.53 0.15 -4.15
CA LYS A 36 -8.48 -0.16 -3.07
C LYS A 36 -7.85 -1.00 -1.97
N LEU A 37 -7.02 -1.96 -2.35
CA LEU A 37 -6.31 -2.82 -1.41
C LEU A 37 -5.27 -2.03 -0.59
N LEU A 38 -4.53 -1.12 -1.23
CA LEU A 38 -3.54 -0.29 -0.56
C LEU A 38 -4.16 0.84 0.26
N SER A 39 -5.30 1.41 -0.16
CA SER A 39 -6.01 2.44 0.60
C SER A 39 -6.55 1.87 1.90
N GLY A 40 -6.97 0.61 1.92
CA GLY A 40 -7.39 -0.07 3.16
C GLY A 40 -6.28 -0.18 4.20
N LEU A 41 -5.01 -0.07 3.80
CA LEU A 41 -3.89 -0.05 4.75
C LEU A 41 -3.82 1.25 5.55
N LEU A 42 -4.37 2.35 5.04
CA LEU A 42 -4.42 3.62 5.78
C LEU A 42 -5.33 3.52 7.02
N GLU A 43 -6.27 2.58 6.98
CA GLU A 43 -7.21 2.30 8.07
C GLU A 43 -6.76 1.11 8.93
N ASP A 44 -5.70 0.41 8.54
CA ASP A 44 -5.19 -0.76 9.24
C ASP A 44 -4.32 -0.31 10.44
N PRO A 45 -4.73 -0.59 11.69
CA PRO A 45 -3.98 -0.17 12.88
C PRO A 45 -2.60 -0.83 13.01
N GLN A 46 -2.36 -1.93 12.28
CA GLN A 46 -1.05 -2.57 12.23
C GLN A 46 -0.13 -1.94 11.18
N CYS A 47 -0.68 -1.13 10.28
CA CYS A 47 0.08 -0.38 9.29
C CYS A 47 0.35 1.05 9.77
N LYS A 48 1.51 1.59 9.42
CA LYS A 48 1.92 2.98 9.75
C LYS A 48 1.82 3.92 8.56
N LEU A 49 1.21 3.46 7.47
CA LEU A 49 1.05 4.25 6.27
C LEU A 49 0.00 5.33 6.53
N GLU A 50 0.37 6.58 6.33
CA GLU A 50 -0.48 7.75 6.54
C GLU A 50 -0.91 8.37 5.22
N LYS A 51 -0.15 8.15 4.15
CA LYS A 51 -0.40 8.76 2.84
C LYS A 51 -0.13 7.82 1.69
N LEU A 52 -1.04 7.83 0.72
CA LEU A 52 -0.95 7.12 -0.55
C LEU A 52 -1.17 8.12 -1.70
N GLN A 53 -0.27 8.14 -2.69
CA GLN A 53 -0.31 9.04 -3.86
C GLN A 53 -0.02 8.31 -5.17
#